data_AF-A0A453HZ33-F1
#
_entry.id   AF-A0A453HZ33-F1
#
_cell.length_a   1.000
_cell.length_b   1.000
_cell.length_c   1.000
_cell.angle_alpha   90.00
_cell.angle_beta   90.00
_cell.angle_gamma   90.00
#
_symmetry.space_group_name_H-M   'P 1'
#
loop_
_entity.id
_entity.type
_entity.pdbx_description
1 polymer ?
#
loop_
_entity_poly.entity_id
_entity_poly.type
_entity_poly.pdbx_seq_one_letter_code
_entity_poly.pdbx_strand_id
1 'polypeptide(L)'
;MHSFQPNGLGMQKRKNGGKDVVVKKTIGRIYYAQPTSGEKYYLRMLLNTVEGCRSYEDIRTVDGVVHPTYKSACYALGLLNDDKEWNDCIKEASHLAFAPQMHQLFCTILLFCEVTDPMEEL
;
A
#
# COMPACT_ATOMS: atom_id res chain seq x y z
N MET A 1 81.02 -3.74 -7.15
CA MET A 1 79.84 -3.93 -6.27
C MET A 1 79.56 -2.60 -5.59
N HIS A 2 78.48 -1.91 -5.92
CA HIS A 2 77.68 -1.06 -5.02
C HIS A 2 76.58 -0.35 -5.83
N SER A 3 75.43 -1.03 -5.86
CA SER A 3 74.06 -0.48 -5.74
C SER A 3 73.67 0.81 -6.45
N PHE A 4 72.89 0.63 -7.50
CA PHE A 4 71.82 1.49 -8.00
C PHE A 4 70.90 1.97 -6.84
N GLN A 5 70.60 3.27 -6.76
CA GLN A 5 69.44 3.79 -6.03
C GLN A 5 68.71 4.82 -6.92
N PRO A 6 67.49 4.53 -7.39
CA PRO A 6 66.65 5.54 -8.02
C PRO A 6 65.81 6.25 -6.95
N ASN A 7 65.91 7.58 -6.92
CA ASN A 7 65.05 8.44 -6.12
C ASN A 7 63.60 8.31 -6.57
N GLY A 8 62.73 7.89 -5.65
CA GLY A 8 61.31 7.69 -5.87
C GLY A 8 60.53 9.00 -5.87
N LEU A 9 59.83 9.28 -6.97
CA LEU A 9 58.66 10.15 -6.99
C LEU A 9 57.42 9.24 -7.02
N GLY A 10 57.01 8.78 -5.85
CA GLY A 10 55.79 8.01 -5.68
C GLY A 10 54.58 8.92 -5.92
N MET A 11 53.94 8.78 -7.08
CA MET A 11 52.60 9.32 -7.29
C MET A 11 51.64 8.62 -6.33
N GLN A 12 51.27 9.31 -5.26
CA GLN A 12 50.26 8.87 -4.30
C GLN A 12 48.94 8.64 -5.04
N LYS A 13 48.59 7.38 -5.31
CA LYS A 13 47.26 7.04 -5.85
C LYS A 13 46.22 7.42 -4.81
N ARG A 14 45.45 8.47 -5.11
CA ARG A 14 44.24 8.83 -4.38
C ARG A 14 43.29 7.64 -4.45
N LYS A 15 43.04 6.99 -3.31
CA LYS A 15 41.97 6.00 -3.17
C LYS A 15 40.65 6.76 -3.25
N ASN A 16 40.06 6.84 -4.44
CA ASN A 16 38.65 7.18 -4.55
C ASN A 16 37.86 5.99 -4.03
N GLY A 17 37.54 6.01 -2.74
CA GLY A 17 36.50 5.18 -2.15
C GLY A 17 35.16 5.63 -2.75
N GLY A 18 34.87 5.12 -3.94
CA GLY A 18 33.51 5.11 -4.47
C GLY A 18 32.67 4.31 -3.50
N LYS A 19 31.99 5.01 -2.59
CA LYS A 19 30.85 4.41 -1.91
C LYS A 19 29.88 4.10 -3.03
N ASP A 20 29.65 2.82 -3.29
CA ASP A 20 28.58 2.37 -4.17
C ASP A 20 27.28 2.97 -3.60
N VAL A 21 26.89 4.13 -4.14
CA VAL A 21 25.57 4.68 -3.92
C VAL A 21 24.67 3.67 -4.60
N VAL A 22 24.05 2.80 -3.81
CA VAL A 22 22.99 1.92 -4.28
C VAL A 22 21.87 2.83 -4.77
N VAL A 23 21.92 3.17 -6.05
CA VAL A 23 20.85 3.89 -6.72
C VAL A 23 19.66 2.95 -6.70
N LYS A 24 18.69 3.20 -5.83
CA LYS A 24 17.42 2.45 -5.80
C LYS A 24 16.82 2.64 -7.21
N LYS A 25 16.92 1.60 -8.05
CA LYS A 25 16.43 1.63 -9.43
C LYS A 25 14.91 1.76 -9.37
N THR A 26 14.39 2.97 -9.59
CA THR A 26 12.94 3.21 -9.57
C THR A 26 12.30 2.49 -10.74
N ILE A 27 11.52 1.44 -10.46
CA ILE A 27 10.80 0.67 -11.46
C ILE A 27 9.47 1.38 -11.74
N GLY A 28 9.47 2.24 -12.77
CA GLY A 28 8.26 2.70 -13.47
C GLY A 28 7.32 3.64 -12.70
N ARG A 29 6.48 4.36 -13.45
CA ARG A 29 5.31 5.06 -12.90
C ARG A 29 4.13 4.09 -12.91
N ILE A 30 3.48 3.91 -11.77
CA ILE A 30 2.23 3.15 -11.71
C ILE A 30 1.08 4.06 -12.17
N TYR A 31 0.24 3.56 -13.08
CA TYR A 31 -0.91 4.30 -13.61
C TYR A 31 -1.87 4.71 -12.48
N TYR A 32 -2.50 5.88 -12.63
CA TYR A 32 -3.47 6.36 -11.65
C TYR A 32 -4.75 5.51 -11.70
N ALA A 33 -5.04 4.78 -10.64
CA ALA A 33 -6.32 4.12 -10.43
C ALA A 33 -7.21 4.99 -9.54
N GLN A 34 -8.44 5.28 -9.99
CA GLN A 34 -9.47 5.93 -9.18
C GLN A 34 -9.98 4.94 -8.12
N PRO A 35 -10.43 5.39 -6.93
CA PRO A 35 -11.05 4.52 -5.91
C PRO A 35 -12.20 3.66 -6.46
N THR A 36 -12.98 4.21 -7.41
CA THR A 36 -14.06 3.51 -8.12
C THR A 36 -13.57 2.39 -9.05
N SER A 37 -12.26 2.25 -9.27
CA SER A 37 -11.67 1.19 -10.11
C SER A 37 -11.58 -0.18 -9.40
N GLY A 38 -12.08 -0.28 -8.16
CA GLY A 38 -12.19 -1.53 -7.40
C GLY A 38 -10.84 -2.22 -7.23
N GLU A 39 -10.74 -3.50 -7.65
CA GLU A 39 -9.52 -4.32 -7.51
C GLU A 39 -8.24 -3.67 -8.07
N LYS A 40 -8.33 -2.82 -9.12
CA LYS A 40 -7.15 -2.12 -9.66
C LYS A 40 -6.62 -1.05 -8.70
N TYR A 41 -7.51 -0.40 -7.95
CA TYR A 41 -7.12 0.58 -6.94
C TYR A 41 -6.38 -0.12 -5.78
N TYR A 42 -6.95 -1.22 -5.29
CA TYR A 42 -6.33 -2.00 -4.21
C TYR A 42 -4.99 -2.62 -4.64
N LEU A 43 -4.89 -3.15 -5.86
CA LEU A 43 -3.61 -3.65 -6.39
C LEU A 43 -2.54 -2.55 -6.44
N ARG A 44 -2.89 -1.34 -6.91
CA ARG A 44 -1.97 -0.20 -6.91
C ARG A 44 -1.53 0.17 -5.49
N MET A 45 -2.45 0.11 -4.54
CA MET A 45 -2.15 0.39 -3.14
C MET A 45 -1.15 -0.62 -2.57
N LEU A 46 -1.38 -1.92 -2.81
CA LEU A 46 -0.44 -2.98 -2.41
C LEU A 46 0.93 -2.83 -3.07
N LEU A 47 0.98 -2.49 -4.37
CA LEU A 47 2.24 -2.28 -5.08
C LEU A 47 3.08 -1.12 -4.52
N ASN A 48 2.45 -0.14 -3.85
CA ASN A 48 3.15 0.95 -3.19
C ASN A 48 3.58 0.60 -1.76
N THR A 49 2.89 -0.34 -1.10
CA THR A 49 3.12 -0.69 0.31
C THR A 49 4.01 -1.91 0.47
N VAL A 50 3.82 -2.95 -0.33
CA VAL A 50 4.50 -4.25 -0.17
C VAL A 50 5.77 -4.28 -1.02
N GLU A 51 6.93 -4.34 -0.36
CA GLU A 51 8.22 -4.45 -1.02
C GLU A 51 8.62 -5.92 -1.29
N GLY A 52 9.20 -6.21 -2.45
CA GLY A 52 9.89 -7.48 -2.70
C GLY A 52 9.03 -8.66 -3.18
N CYS A 53 7.72 -8.46 -3.43
CA CYS A 53 6.85 -9.47 -4.02
C CYS A 53 7.36 -9.95 -5.38
N ARG A 54 7.34 -11.26 -5.61
CA ARG A 54 7.77 -11.87 -6.88
C ARG A 54 6.61 -12.47 -7.67
N SER A 55 5.45 -12.61 -7.05
CA SER A 55 4.23 -13.12 -7.67
C SER A 55 2.97 -12.32 -7.25
N TYR A 56 1.86 -12.53 -7.97
CA TYR A 56 0.54 -12.00 -7.61
C TYR A 56 -0.07 -12.67 -6.37
N GLU A 57 0.46 -13.81 -5.95
CA GLU A 57 0.08 -14.45 -4.68
C GLU A 57 0.85 -13.81 -3.54
N ASP A 58 2.15 -13.57 -3.73
CA ASP A 58 3.01 -12.91 -2.74
C ASP A 58 2.47 -11.52 -2.38
N ILE A 59 2.00 -10.75 -3.36
CA ILE A 59 1.44 -9.40 -3.10
C ILE A 59 0.14 -9.42 -2.30
N ARG A 60 -0.59 -10.55 -2.31
CA ARG A 60 -1.79 -10.77 -1.49
C ARG A 60 -1.49 -11.54 -0.21
N THR A 61 -0.22 -11.83 0.05
CA THR A 61 0.20 -12.55 1.26
C THR A 61 0.48 -11.55 2.36
N VAL A 62 -0.32 -11.60 3.42
CA VAL A 62 -0.15 -10.75 4.61
C VAL A 62 0.03 -11.68 5.80
N ASP A 63 1.09 -11.48 6.57
CA ASP A 63 1.44 -12.34 7.73
C ASP A 63 1.45 -13.85 7.44
N GLY A 64 1.83 -14.24 6.21
CA GLY A 64 1.90 -15.63 5.78
C GLY A 64 0.57 -16.23 5.32
N VAL A 65 -0.51 -15.45 5.29
CA VAL A 65 -1.83 -15.87 4.79
C VAL A 65 -2.09 -15.26 3.42
N VAL A 66 -2.44 -16.09 2.44
CA VAL A 66 -2.79 -15.63 1.08
C VAL A 66 -4.26 -15.20 1.06
N HIS A 67 -4.50 -13.94 0.76
CA HIS A 67 -5.85 -13.39 0.67
C HIS A 67 -6.48 -13.59 -0.72
N PRO A 68 -7.81 -13.83 -0.80
CA PRO A 68 -8.49 -14.09 -2.07
C PRO A 68 -8.56 -12.87 -2.98
N THR A 69 -8.64 -11.65 -2.43
CA THR A 69 -8.77 -10.40 -3.19
C THR A 69 -7.68 -9.39 -2.79
N TYR A 70 -7.40 -8.42 -3.65
CA TYR A 70 -6.48 -7.33 -3.27
C TYR A 70 -7.09 -6.46 -2.18
N LYS A 71 -8.42 -6.27 -2.19
CA LYS A 71 -9.17 -5.60 -1.13
C LYS A 71 -8.93 -6.24 0.25
N SER A 72 -9.06 -7.56 0.36
CA SER A 72 -8.88 -8.28 1.63
C SER A 72 -7.42 -8.26 2.12
N ALA A 73 -6.44 -8.31 1.21
CA ALA A 73 -5.04 -8.09 1.58
C ALA A 73 -4.80 -6.66 2.10
N CYS A 74 -5.39 -5.64 1.47
CA CYS A 74 -5.33 -4.27 1.95
C CYS A 74 -5.96 -4.10 3.33
N TYR A 75 -7.10 -4.76 3.57
CA TYR A 75 -7.77 -4.76 4.87
C TYR A 75 -6.90 -5.41 5.95
N ALA A 76 -6.30 -6.57 5.67
CA ALA A 76 -5.37 -7.25 6.59
C ALA A 76 -4.12 -6.41 6.90
N LEU A 77 -3.63 -5.62 5.93
CA LEU A 77 -2.54 -4.66 6.14
C LEU A 77 -2.96 -3.38 6.88
N GLY A 78 -4.25 -3.21 7.19
CA GLY A 78 -4.78 -1.99 7.82
C GLY A 78 -4.76 -0.76 6.91
N LEU A 79 -4.78 -0.96 5.59
CA LEU A 79 -4.80 0.12 4.59
C LEU A 79 -6.21 0.63 4.27
N LEU A 80 -7.24 -0.12 4.68
CA LEU A 80 -8.64 0.25 4.51
C LEU A 80 -9.25 0.55 5.87
N ASN A 81 -10.10 1.58 5.91
CA ASN A 81 -10.93 1.83 7.08
C ASN A 81 -12.07 0.81 7.11
N ASP A 82 -12.48 0.39 8.30
CA ASP A 82 -13.59 -0.54 8.47
C ASP A 82 -14.93 0.21 8.36
N ASP A 83 -15.97 -0.44 7.81
CA ASP A 83 -17.31 0.14 7.68
C ASP A 83 -18.10 0.09 9.01
N LYS A 84 -17.47 -0.46 10.06
CA LYS A 84 -18.02 -0.65 11.39
C LYS A 84 -18.67 0.60 11.99
N GLU A 85 -18.08 1.78 11.80
CA GLU A 85 -18.64 3.03 12.33
C GLU A 85 -20.01 3.34 11.73
N TRP A 86 -20.20 3.03 10.45
CA TRP A 86 -21.47 3.23 9.74
C TRP A 86 -22.48 2.15 10.11
N ASN A 87 -22.05 0.90 10.26
CA ASN A 87 -22.90 -0.20 10.72
C ASN A 87 -23.42 0.05 12.14
N ASP A 88 -22.54 0.47 13.06
CA ASP A 88 -22.91 0.83 14.43
C ASP A 88 -23.89 2.02 14.41
N CYS A 89 -23.65 3.05 13.59
CA CYS A 89 -24.55 4.20 13.43
C CYS A 89 -25.95 3.81 12.90
N ILE A 90 -26.02 2.96 11.87
CA ILE A 90 -27.29 2.46 11.32
C ILE A 90 -28.04 1.63 12.36
N LYS A 91 -27.32 0.78 13.11
CA LYS A 91 -27.90 -0.03 14.17
C LYS A 91 -28.47 0.83 15.30
N GLU A 92 -27.74 1.83 15.76
CA GLU A 92 -28.24 2.79 16.77
C GLU A 92 -29.45 3.57 16.25
N ALA A 93 -29.38 4.07 15.01
CA ALA A 93 -30.48 4.78 14.39
C ALA A 93 -31.73 3.90 14.23
N SER A 94 -31.58 2.60 13.97
CA SER A 94 -32.71 1.67 13.85
C SER A 94 -33.57 1.59 15.11
N HIS A 95 -33.00 1.87 16.28
CA HIS A 95 -33.71 1.89 17.55
C HIS A 95 -34.41 3.23 17.84
N LEU A 96 -34.00 4.31 17.17
CA LEU A 96 -34.40 5.68 17.51
C LEU A 96 -35.15 6.40 16.38
N ALA A 97 -34.97 5.97 15.14
CA ALA A 97 -35.39 6.68 13.94
C ALA A 97 -36.55 5.98 13.24
N PHE A 98 -37.40 6.75 12.56
CA PHE A 98 -38.45 6.19 11.70
C PHE A 98 -37.91 5.97 10.28
N ALA A 99 -38.66 5.23 9.46
CA ALA A 99 -38.28 4.86 8.09
C ALA A 99 -37.70 6.00 7.23
N PRO A 100 -38.27 7.22 7.17
CA PRO A 100 -37.73 8.29 6.35
C PRO A 100 -36.36 8.79 6.85
N GLN A 101 -36.12 8.84 8.16
CA GLN A 101 -34.81 9.21 8.70
C GLN A 101 -33.75 8.15 8.40
N MET A 102 -34.11 6.86 8.46
CA MET A 102 -33.22 5.76 8.10
C MET A 102 -32.79 5.84 6.63
N HIS A 103 -33.74 6.14 5.72
CA HIS A 103 -33.41 6.29 4.30
C HIS A 103 -32.46 7.48 4.05
N GLN A 104 -32.67 8.60 4.75
CA GLN A 104 -31.77 9.76 4.64
C GLN A 104 -30.37 9.45 5.18
N LEU A 105 -30.27 8.75 6.31
CA LEU A 105 -28.99 8.33 6.88
C LEU A 105 -28.25 7.41 5.91
N PHE A 106 -28.93 6.41 5.36
CA PHE A 106 -28.36 5.48 4.39
C PHE A 106 -27.84 6.19 3.14
N CYS A 107 -28.64 7.08 2.54
CA CYS A 107 -28.21 7.89 1.39
C CYS A 107 -27.01 8.78 1.73
N THR A 108 -26.97 9.34 2.95
CA THR A 108 -25.86 10.19 3.42
C THR A 108 -24.56 9.38 3.53
N ILE A 109 -24.62 8.20 4.13
CA ILE A 109 -23.48 7.28 4.24
C ILE A 109 -22.98 6.90 2.83
N LEU A 110 -23.87 6.51 1.92
CA LEU A 110 -23.48 6.15 0.55
C LEU A 110 -22.89 7.32 -0.27
N LEU A 111 -23.36 8.55 -0.03
CA LEU A 111 -22.95 9.71 -0.83
C LEU A 111 -21.63 10.33 -0.36
N PHE A 112 -21.35 10.25 0.94
CA PHE A 112 -20.23 10.98 1.55
C PHE A 112 -19.15 10.10 2.18
N CYS A 113 -19.41 8.80 2.41
CA CYS A 113 -18.44 7.91 3.05
C CYS A 113 -17.84 6.94 2.02
N GLU A 114 -16.55 6.63 2.18
CA GLU A 114 -15.91 5.53 1.44
C GLU A 114 -16.37 4.20 2.04
N VAL A 115 -17.61 3.79 1.72
CA VAL A 115 -18.16 2.51 2.14
C VAL A 115 -17.50 1.42 1.32
N THR A 116 -16.82 0.53 2.02
CA THR A 116 -16.00 -0.52 1.43
C THR A 116 -16.89 -1.64 0.90
N ASP A 117 -17.98 -1.97 1.59
CA ASP A 117 -19.02 -2.90 1.15
C ASP A 117 -20.42 -2.51 1.68
N PRO A 118 -21.29 -1.91 0.84
CA PRO A 118 -22.65 -1.54 1.28
C PRO A 118 -23.60 -2.75 1.39
N MET A 119 -23.16 -3.97 1.05
CA MET A 119 -24.00 -5.17 0.94
C MET A 119 -23.69 -6.26 1.98
N GLU A 120 -22.76 -6.03 2.91
CA GLU A 120 -22.36 -7.06 3.89
C GLU A 120 -23.46 -7.37 4.94
N GLU A 121 -24.59 -6.64 4.93
CA GLU A 121 -25.77 -6.87 5.80
C GLU A 121 -27.07 -7.22 5.04
N LEU A 122 -27.02 -8.12 4.04
CA LEU A 122 -28.21 -8.80 3.51
C LEU A 122 -28.11 -10.32 3.64
#